data_AF-A0A1F9LNU4-F1
#
_entry.id   AF-A0A1F9LNU4-F1
#
_cell.length_a   1.000
_cell.length_b   1.000
_cell.length_c   1.000
_cell.angle_alpha   90.00
_cell.angle_beta   90.00
_cell.angle_gamma   90.00
#
_symmetry.space_group_name_H-M   'P 1'
#
loop_
_entity.id
_entity.type
_entity.pdbx_description
1 polymer ?
#
loop_
_entity_poly.entity_id
_entity_poly.type
_entity_poly.pdbx_seq_one_letter_code
_entity_poly.pdbx_strand_id
1 'polypeptide(L)'
;MKFSALSRDDELPHRGSLDHFSAFKLIDILLRRSGTFRLTLTDFNLRKQLIFHERSLLTLYSEKPEERFAHYLWKRNVLTKPQNEQVCLLLKTKGGNEFDTVRRLGALPTSQLEKHYQELLRLRYLSCFLFSGGAFQIELLDQVPPIEPAEKFELISAFESFLKVILEYLPEKEVLEVLEGLREHTFSFRRATVPQTRNEKLNDMIRSLCLRFKTPSLLAAVLPEKENKYHNILNALLYLLIELQVLDYELSAHERELMEKVEKTHQKLGTIDNENYFEVLGITSKANAVEVKRVYLELVREYHPDLYNSRVAIGYKRHLEDYFARITEAFHRLSSDEKIYEYKLHLELKQSGKSVEDFVQGVMEAEQHYADGQRHLLRKNYKRAMTSFQRARDCYPEERDFEAHLLYCQYMVKSEEQPETAQESLDRLERLAREASAPPSVHLFLGRLFKVRNNPMLSRLYYQKALKHDPECKEAREELHGAA
;
A
#
# COMPACT_ATOMS: atom_id res chain seq x y z
N MET A 1 2.41 -23.41 -14.95
CA MET A 1 1.69 -23.81 -13.73
C MET A 1 0.23 -23.85 -14.07
N LYS A 2 -0.52 -24.85 -13.59
CA LYS A 2 -1.99 -24.73 -13.45
C LYS A 2 -2.24 -23.38 -12.77
N PHE A 3 -3.26 -22.63 -13.16
CA PHE A 3 -3.78 -21.54 -12.32
C PHE A 3 -3.99 -22.14 -10.94
N SER A 4 -3.02 -21.95 -10.04
CA SER A 4 -3.23 -22.23 -8.64
C SER A 4 -4.25 -21.19 -8.30
N ALA A 5 -5.48 -21.66 -8.09
CA ALA A 5 -6.48 -20.95 -7.32
C ALA A 5 -5.75 -20.14 -6.26
N LEU A 6 -6.02 -18.83 -6.24
CA LEU A 6 -5.70 -17.96 -5.11
C LEU A 6 -5.79 -18.81 -3.85
N SER A 7 -4.67 -18.85 -3.13
CA SER A 7 -4.51 -19.76 -2.01
C SER A 7 -5.70 -19.56 -1.07
N ARG A 8 -6.12 -20.62 -0.37
CA ARG A 8 -7.28 -20.56 0.54
C ARG A 8 -7.17 -19.48 1.63
N ASP A 9 -5.98 -18.89 1.78
CA ASP A 9 -5.58 -18.03 2.89
C ASP A 9 -5.20 -16.59 2.47
N ASP A 10 -5.35 -16.18 1.20
CA ASP A 10 -5.17 -14.76 0.85
C ASP A 10 -6.27 -13.91 1.52
N GLU A 11 -5.88 -12.87 2.26
CA GLU A 11 -6.79 -11.93 2.91
C GLU A 11 -7.74 -11.34 1.86
N LEU A 12 -9.04 -11.56 2.06
CA LEU A 12 -10.06 -11.11 1.13
C LEU A 12 -10.19 -9.60 1.28
N PRO A 13 -10.00 -8.79 0.22
CA PRO A 13 -10.13 -7.35 0.35
C PRO A 13 -11.54 -6.98 0.81
N HIS A 14 -11.64 -6.30 1.96
CA HIS A 14 -12.91 -5.84 2.53
C HIS A 14 -13.54 -4.69 1.74
N ARG A 15 -12.76 -4.00 0.91
CA ARG A 15 -13.20 -2.95 -0.01
C ARG A 15 -12.21 -2.78 -1.15
N GLY A 16 -12.66 -2.28 -2.29
CA GLY A 16 -11.79 -1.98 -3.43
C GLY A 16 -12.57 -1.40 -4.60
N SER A 17 -11.94 -1.25 -5.76
CA SER A 17 -12.64 -0.81 -6.97
C SER A 17 -12.93 -1.97 -7.92
N LEU A 18 -14.06 -1.89 -8.61
CA LEU A 18 -14.50 -2.83 -9.63
C LEU A 18 -13.65 -2.76 -10.90
N ASP A 19 -12.86 -1.69 -11.07
CA ASP A 19 -11.82 -1.57 -12.10
C ASP A 19 -10.67 -2.57 -11.84
N HIS A 20 -10.49 -3.00 -10.58
CA HIS A 20 -9.37 -3.86 -10.13
C HIS A 20 -9.83 -5.31 -9.86
N PHE A 21 -11.08 -5.47 -9.42
CA PHE A 21 -11.69 -6.77 -9.14
C PHE A 21 -13.05 -6.84 -9.82
N SER A 22 -13.14 -7.60 -10.92
CA SER A 22 -14.42 -7.81 -11.59
C SER A 22 -15.44 -8.43 -10.63
N ALA A 23 -16.71 -8.04 -10.77
CA ALA A 23 -17.80 -8.61 -9.99
C ALA A 23 -17.82 -10.15 -10.06
N PHE A 24 -17.42 -10.73 -11.21
CA PHE A 24 -17.29 -12.18 -11.37
C PHE A 24 -16.28 -12.80 -10.41
N LYS A 25 -15.07 -12.26 -10.34
CA LYS A 25 -14.01 -12.79 -9.47
C LYS A 25 -14.44 -12.72 -8.01
N LEU A 26 -15.05 -11.61 -7.59
CA LEU A 26 -15.55 -11.44 -6.22
C LEU A 26 -16.65 -12.45 -5.88
N ILE A 27 -17.62 -12.64 -6.78
CA ILE A 27 -18.71 -13.61 -6.60
C ILE A 27 -18.16 -15.05 -6.54
N ASP A 28 -17.25 -15.42 -7.44
CA ASP A 28 -16.64 -16.77 -7.46
C ASP A 28 -15.86 -17.06 -6.18
N ILE A 29 -15.06 -16.11 -5.68
CA ILE A 29 -14.33 -16.29 -4.42
C ILE A 29 -15.32 -16.48 -3.25
N LEU A 30 -16.37 -15.66 -3.16
CA LEU A 30 -17.34 -15.74 -2.07
C LEU A 30 -18.15 -17.05 -2.10
N LEU A 31 -18.46 -17.59 -3.28
CA LEU A 31 -19.09 -18.91 -3.42
C LEU A 31 -18.18 -20.06 -2.98
N ARG A 32 -16.86 -19.86 -2.90
CA ARG A 32 -15.92 -20.90 -2.42
C ARG A 32 -15.71 -20.84 -0.90
N ARG A 33 -16.17 -19.77 -0.23
CA ARG A 33 -15.98 -19.56 1.23
C ARG A 33 -17.21 -19.99 2.04
N SER A 34 -16.94 -20.60 3.20
CA SER A 34 -17.94 -20.85 4.24
C SER A 34 -18.14 -19.60 5.09
N GLY A 35 -19.32 -19.45 5.70
CA GLY A 35 -19.71 -18.23 6.41
C GLY A 35 -20.73 -17.38 5.65
N THR A 36 -21.12 -16.26 6.27
CA THR A 36 -22.14 -15.34 5.74
C THR A 36 -21.49 -14.02 5.34
N PHE A 37 -21.66 -13.62 4.08
CA PHE A 37 -21.01 -12.42 3.53
C PHE A 37 -22.02 -11.53 2.82
N ARG A 38 -21.82 -10.21 2.92
CA ARG A 38 -22.49 -9.23 2.08
C ARG A 38 -21.47 -8.59 1.15
N LEU A 39 -21.65 -8.78 -0.16
CA LEU A 39 -20.94 -8.03 -1.18
C LEU A 39 -21.81 -6.86 -1.63
N THR A 40 -21.35 -5.65 -1.40
CA THR A 40 -21.96 -4.43 -1.93
C THR A 40 -21.16 -3.99 -3.15
N LEU A 41 -21.83 -3.81 -4.30
CA LEU A 41 -21.29 -3.21 -5.52
C LEU A 41 -21.89 -1.83 -5.69
N THR A 42 -21.07 -0.84 -6.03
CA THR A 42 -21.48 0.56 -6.19
C THR A 42 -20.87 1.14 -7.45
N ASP A 43 -21.67 1.79 -8.28
CA ASP A 43 -21.21 2.53 -9.45
C ASP A 43 -22.07 3.79 -9.64
N PHE A 44 -21.47 4.97 -9.54
CA PHE A 44 -22.15 6.27 -9.44
C PHE A 44 -23.28 6.29 -8.38
N ASN A 45 -24.54 6.28 -8.84
CA ASN A 45 -25.77 6.31 -8.03
C ASN A 45 -26.46 4.93 -7.95
N LEU A 46 -25.82 3.87 -8.44
CA LEU A 46 -26.36 2.52 -8.43
C LEU A 46 -25.66 1.68 -7.38
N ARG A 47 -26.46 1.04 -6.53
CA ARG A 47 -25.98 0.11 -5.51
C ARG A 47 -26.64 -1.25 -5.69
N LYS A 48 -25.84 -2.30 -5.58
CA LYS A 48 -26.28 -3.68 -5.52
C LYS A 48 -25.71 -4.36 -4.30
N GLN A 49 -26.48 -5.26 -3.71
CA GLN A 49 -26.06 -6.04 -2.57
C GLN A 49 -26.33 -7.51 -2.83
N LEU A 50 -25.34 -8.35 -2.61
CA LEU A 50 -25.41 -9.79 -2.77
C LEU A 50 -25.13 -10.42 -1.41
N ILE A 51 -26.01 -11.31 -0.97
CA ILE A 51 -25.90 -12.00 0.32
C ILE A 51 -25.51 -13.45 0.07
N PHE A 52 -24.37 -13.86 0.61
CA PHE A 52 -23.85 -15.20 0.53
C PHE A 52 -23.97 -15.89 1.89
N HIS A 53 -24.22 -17.19 1.88
CA HIS A 53 -24.20 -18.05 3.07
C HIS A 53 -23.77 -19.45 2.66
N GLU A 54 -22.80 -20.01 3.38
CA GLU A 54 -22.33 -21.39 3.18
C GLU A 54 -22.15 -21.75 1.69
N ARG A 55 -21.27 -21.01 1.01
CA ARG A 55 -20.90 -21.24 -0.41
C ARG A 55 -22.03 -21.06 -1.42
N SER A 56 -23.13 -20.44 -1.01
CA SER A 56 -24.27 -20.15 -1.87
C SER A 56 -24.55 -18.67 -1.86
N LEU A 57 -24.84 -18.09 -3.02
CA LEU A 57 -25.53 -16.80 -3.09
C LEU A 57 -26.99 -17.08 -2.68
N LEU A 58 -27.51 -16.34 -1.71
CA LEU A 58 -28.86 -16.52 -1.16
C LEU A 58 -29.86 -15.52 -1.71
N THR A 59 -29.44 -14.28 -1.94
CA THR A 59 -30.30 -13.24 -2.51
C THR A 59 -29.48 -12.08 -3.02
N LEU A 60 -30.11 -11.20 -3.79
CA LEU A 60 -29.51 -10.01 -4.33
C LEU A 60 -30.52 -8.87 -4.48
N TYR A 61 -30.08 -7.68 -4.12
CA TYR A 61 -30.83 -6.45 -4.14
C TYR A 61 -30.19 -5.46 -5.11
N SER A 62 -31.03 -4.66 -5.77
CA SER A 62 -30.60 -3.63 -6.70
C SER A 62 -31.43 -2.38 -6.50
N GLU A 63 -30.76 -1.25 -6.34
CA GLU A 63 -31.40 0.05 -6.25
C GLU A 63 -31.72 0.64 -7.64
N LYS A 64 -31.33 -0.06 -8.72
CA LYS A 64 -31.58 0.37 -10.10
C LYS A 64 -33.10 0.43 -10.38
N PRO A 65 -33.67 1.59 -10.74
CA PRO A 65 -35.11 1.75 -10.93
C PRO A 65 -35.73 0.78 -11.94
N GLU A 66 -35.00 0.45 -13.00
CA GLU A 66 -35.45 -0.47 -14.06
C GLU A 66 -35.47 -1.93 -13.60
N GLU A 67 -34.74 -2.25 -12.52
CA GLU A 67 -34.66 -3.60 -11.93
C GLU A 67 -35.63 -3.79 -10.76
N ARG A 68 -36.50 -2.82 -10.49
CA ARG A 68 -37.61 -2.97 -9.53
C ARG A 68 -38.65 -3.95 -10.05
N PHE A 69 -39.26 -4.73 -9.16
CA PHE A 69 -40.17 -5.80 -9.56
C PHE A 69 -41.43 -5.27 -10.26
N ALA A 70 -42.04 -4.20 -9.75
CA ALA A 70 -43.20 -3.60 -10.41
C ALA A 70 -42.85 -3.01 -11.78
N HIS A 71 -41.68 -2.39 -11.91
CA HIS A 71 -41.18 -1.88 -13.20
C HIS A 71 -40.95 -3.02 -14.20
N TYR A 72 -40.30 -4.10 -13.76
CA TYR A 72 -40.08 -5.30 -14.57
C TYR A 72 -41.39 -5.90 -15.09
N LEU A 73 -42.40 -6.06 -14.23
CA LEU A 73 -43.71 -6.58 -14.63
C LEU A 73 -44.45 -5.65 -15.59
N TRP A 74 -44.37 -4.34 -15.36
CA TRP A 74 -44.95 -3.35 -16.27
C TRP A 74 -44.33 -3.42 -17.67
N LYS A 75 -43.01 -3.52 -17.76
CA LYS A 75 -42.30 -3.66 -19.05
C LYS A 75 -42.70 -4.91 -19.83
N ARG A 76 -43.19 -5.95 -19.15
CA ARG A 76 -43.70 -7.18 -19.76
C ARG A 76 -45.22 -7.20 -19.96
N ASN A 77 -45.88 -6.06 -19.81
CA ASN A 77 -47.34 -5.91 -19.91
C ASN A 77 -48.12 -6.77 -18.91
N VAL A 78 -47.49 -7.19 -17.80
CA VAL A 78 -48.15 -7.90 -16.70
C VAL A 78 -48.89 -6.93 -15.79
N LEU A 79 -48.27 -5.79 -15.49
CA LEU A 79 -48.90 -4.68 -14.79
C LEU A 79 -49.24 -3.55 -15.77
N THR A 80 -50.37 -2.91 -15.55
CA THR A 80 -50.69 -1.64 -16.23
C THR A 80 -49.87 -0.49 -15.62
N LYS A 81 -49.71 0.60 -16.37
CA LYS A 81 -49.02 1.81 -15.88
C LYS A 81 -49.61 2.35 -14.56
N PRO A 82 -50.95 2.47 -14.39
CA PRO A 82 -51.54 2.90 -13.12
C PRO A 82 -51.23 1.95 -11.96
N GLN A 83 -51.24 0.63 -12.20
CA GLN A 83 -50.89 -0.34 -11.16
C GLN A 83 -49.42 -0.21 -10.73
N ASN A 84 -48.49 -0.02 -11.68
CA ASN A 84 -47.07 0.21 -11.37
C ASN A 84 -46.87 1.51 -10.55
N GLU A 85 -47.56 2.60 -10.93
CA GLU A 85 -47.54 3.86 -10.18
C GLU A 85 -48.11 3.70 -8.77
N GLN A 86 -49.18 2.91 -8.61
CA GLN A 86 -49.78 2.57 -7.32
C GLN A 86 -48.80 1.80 -6.42
N VAL A 87 -48.06 0.82 -6.94
CA VAL A 87 -47.02 0.11 -6.17
C VAL A 87 -45.96 1.10 -5.69
N CYS A 88 -45.48 1.98 -6.58
CA CYS A 88 -44.47 2.97 -6.23
C CYS A 88 -44.95 3.92 -5.13
N LEU A 89 -46.21 4.35 -5.17
CA LEU A 89 -46.80 5.23 -4.16
C LEU A 89 -46.95 4.52 -2.81
N LEU A 90 -47.42 3.27 -2.81
CA LEU A 90 -47.57 2.47 -1.59
C LEU A 90 -46.23 2.24 -0.89
N LEU A 91 -45.18 1.90 -1.65
CA LEU A 91 -43.83 1.72 -1.09
C LEU A 91 -43.27 3.02 -0.51
N LYS A 92 -43.49 4.17 -1.16
CA LYS A 92 -43.05 5.47 -0.64
C LYS A 92 -43.77 5.92 0.63
N THR A 93 -45.06 5.60 0.75
CA THR A 93 -45.93 6.10 1.83
C THR A 93 -45.99 5.18 3.04
N LYS A 94 -45.98 3.86 2.83
CA LYS A 94 -46.15 2.85 3.89
C LYS A 94 -44.90 2.00 4.14
N GLY A 95 -43.90 2.08 3.27
CA GLY A 95 -42.75 1.17 3.30
C GLY A 95 -43.16 -0.29 3.02
N GLY A 96 -42.22 -1.21 3.25
CA GLY A 96 -42.43 -2.65 3.12
C GLY A 96 -41.83 -3.28 1.88
N ASN A 97 -42.07 -4.60 1.72
CA ASN A 97 -41.52 -5.39 0.63
C ASN A 97 -42.30 -5.16 -0.69
N GLU A 98 -41.57 -4.97 -1.79
CA GLU A 98 -42.16 -4.76 -3.12
C GLU A 98 -42.94 -5.98 -3.63
N PHE A 99 -42.42 -7.20 -3.43
CA PHE A 99 -43.08 -8.44 -3.81
C PHE A 99 -44.45 -8.58 -3.14
N ASP A 100 -44.54 -8.34 -1.83
CA ASP A 100 -45.81 -8.39 -1.10
C ASP A 100 -46.79 -7.29 -1.52
N THR A 101 -46.27 -6.13 -1.92
CA THR A 101 -47.12 -5.04 -2.40
C THR A 101 -47.73 -5.41 -3.75
N VAL A 102 -46.95 -5.99 -4.66
CA VAL A 102 -47.45 -6.53 -5.93
C VAL A 102 -48.42 -7.70 -5.69
N ARG A 103 -48.10 -8.61 -4.77
CA ARG A 103 -48.97 -9.75 -4.40
C ARG A 103 -50.33 -9.29 -3.90
N ARG A 104 -50.37 -8.24 -3.06
CA ARG A 104 -51.62 -7.64 -2.55
C ARG A 104 -52.46 -6.94 -3.61
N LEU A 105 -51.86 -6.50 -4.72
CA LEU A 105 -52.63 -5.98 -5.86
C LEU A 105 -53.43 -7.07 -6.58
N GLY A 106 -53.07 -8.35 -6.41
CA GLY A 106 -53.82 -9.49 -6.95
C GLY A 106 -53.80 -9.61 -8.47
N ALA A 107 -52.84 -8.96 -9.15
CA ALA A 107 -52.76 -8.95 -10.62
C ALA A 107 -52.44 -10.33 -11.22
N LEU A 108 -51.76 -11.21 -10.46
CA LEU A 108 -51.42 -12.58 -10.84
C LEU A 108 -51.46 -13.52 -9.62
N PRO A 109 -51.63 -14.84 -9.82
CA PRO A 109 -51.42 -15.84 -8.78
C PRO A 109 -49.99 -15.79 -8.20
N THR A 110 -49.85 -16.04 -6.89
CA THR A 110 -48.55 -16.01 -6.19
C THR A 110 -47.48 -16.87 -6.87
N SER A 111 -47.84 -18.07 -7.34
CA SER A 111 -46.90 -18.97 -8.02
C SER A 111 -46.37 -18.43 -9.36
N GLN A 112 -47.14 -17.58 -10.05
CA GLN A 112 -46.69 -16.91 -11.27
C GLN A 112 -45.82 -15.69 -10.94
N LEU A 113 -46.16 -14.94 -9.88
CA LEU A 113 -45.34 -13.85 -9.37
C LEU A 113 -43.97 -14.34 -8.91
N GLU A 114 -43.91 -15.48 -8.20
CA GLU A 114 -42.64 -16.11 -7.80
C GLU A 114 -41.76 -16.45 -9.00
N LYS A 115 -42.33 -17.03 -10.06
CA LYS A 115 -41.59 -17.32 -11.31
C LYS A 115 -40.99 -16.05 -11.93
N HIS A 116 -41.78 -14.98 -12.00
CA HIS A 116 -41.32 -13.69 -12.51
C HIS A 116 -40.25 -13.07 -11.62
N TYR A 117 -40.36 -13.20 -10.30
CA TYR A 117 -39.36 -12.68 -9.37
C TYR A 117 -38.03 -13.44 -9.48
N GLN A 118 -38.10 -14.77 -9.63
CA GLN A 118 -36.93 -15.61 -9.89
C GLN A 118 -36.25 -15.25 -11.21
N GLU A 119 -37.02 -14.89 -12.24
CA GLU A 119 -36.47 -14.38 -13.50
C GLU A 119 -35.78 -13.01 -13.31
N LEU A 120 -36.39 -12.10 -12.55
CA LEU A 120 -35.79 -10.81 -12.24
C LEU A 120 -34.47 -10.94 -11.45
N LEU A 121 -34.39 -11.85 -10.49
CA LEU A 121 -33.16 -12.13 -9.74
C LEU A 121 -32.02 -12.57 -10.68
N ARG A 122 -32.30 -13.39 -11.71
CA ARG A 122 -31.32 -13.77 -12.73
C ARG A 122 -30.83 -12.57 -13.54
N LEU A 123 -31.74 -11.67 -13.93
CA LEU A 123 -31.37 -10.46 -14.68
C LEU A 123 -30.50 -9.52 -13.86
N ARG A 124 -30.86 -9.30 -12.59
CA ARG A 124 -30.08 -8.47 -11.67
C ARG A 124 -28.70 -9.06 -11.39
N TYR A 125 -28.60 -10.39 -11.26
CA TYR A 125 -27.32 -11.10 -11.15
C TYR A 125 -26.45 -10.84 -12.37
N LEU A 126 -26.99 -10.97 -13.58
CA LEU A 126 -26.25 -10.67 -14.81
C LEU A 126 -25.76 -9.23 -14.87
N SER A 127 -26.63 -8.29 -14.53
CA SER A 127 -26.27 -6.88 -14.60
C SER A 127 -25.28 -6.46 -13.51
N CYS A 128 -24.89 -7.33 -12.58
CA CYS A 128 -23.69 -7.12 -11.75
C CYS A 128 -22.42 -7.16 -12.60
N PHE A 129 -22.38 -7.96 -13.66
CA PHE A 129 -21.24 -8.06 -14.58
C PHE A 129 -21.20 -6.95 -15.62
N LEU A 130 -22.19 -6.04 -15.64
CA LEU A 130 -22.19 -4.86 -16.50
C LEU A 130 -21.52 -3.65 -15.84
N PHE A 131 -21.16 -3.73 -14.56
CA PHE A 131 -20.45 -2.67 -13.86
C PHE A 131 -19.09 -2.50 -14.54
N SER A 132 -18.86 -1.33 -15.13
CA SER A 132 -17.63 -0.98 -15.86
C SER A 132 -16.63 -0.17 -15.05
N GLY A 133 -17.05 0.22 -13.85
CA GLY A 133 -16.18 0.68 -12.79
C GLY A 133 -16.94 0.77 -11.49
N GLY A 134 -16.42 1.60 -10.57
CA GLY A 134 -17.03 1.84 -9.27
C GLY A 134 -16.32 1.08 -8.13
N ALA A 135 -16.98 0.93 -6.99
CA ALA A 135 -16.40 0.34 -5.78
C ALA A 135 -17.16 -0.91 -5.32
N PHE A 136 -16.45 -1.79 -4.62
CA PHE A 136 -17.03 -2.90 -3.89
C PHE A 136 -16.66 -2.85 -2.41
N GLN A 137 -17.51 -3.47 -1.58
CA GLN A 137 -17.26 -3.68 -0.16
C GLN A 137 -17.76 -5.07 0.24
N ILE A 138 -16.99 -5.79 1.06
CA ILE A 138 -17.31 -7.12 1.57
C ILE A 138 -17.36 -7.07 3.08
N GLU A 139 -18.53 -7.38 3.62
CA GLU A 139 -18.81 -7.44 5.06
C GLU A 139 -19.06 -8.90 5.47
N LEU A 140 -18.43 -9.33 6.56
CA LEU A 140 -18.78 -10.58 7.24
C LEU A 140 -20.01 -10.32 8.11
N LEU A 141 -20.99 -11.21 8.08
CA LEU A 141 -22.21 -11.12 8.88
C LEU A 141 -22.28 -12.26 9.89
N ASP A 142 -22.70 -11.96 11.12
CA ASP A 142 -22.87 -12.96 12.18
C ASP A 142 -24.04 -13.92 11.90
N GLN A 143 -25.06 -13.43 11.21
CA GLN A 143 -26.26 -14.19 10.87
C GLN A 143 -26.81 -13.80 9.50
N VAL A 144 -27.56 -14.72 8.89
CA VAL A 144 -28.25 -14.46 7.63
C VAL A 144 -29.37 -13.43 7.89
N PRO A 145 -29.44 -12.33 7.13
CA PRO A 145 -30.56 -11.40 7.25
C PRO A 145 -31.89 -12.08 6.90
N PRO A 146 -33.04 -11.59 7.39
CA PRO A 146 -34.33 -12.16 7.02
C PRO A 146 -34.53 -12.02 5.51
N ILE A 147 -34.80 -13.14 4.84
CA ILE A 147 -35.02 -13.23 3.39
C ILE A 147 -36.35 -13.93 3.17
N GLU A 148 -37.27 -13.29 2.44
CA GLU A 148 -38.55 -13.88 2.07
C GLU A 148 -38.34 -15.10 1.15
N PRO A 149 -39.16 -16.16 1.23
CA PRO A 149 -39.00 -17.36 0.40
C PRO A 149 -38.93 -17.06 -1.11
N ALA A 150 -39.71 -16.09 -1.58
CA ALA A 150 -39.72 -15.66 -2.98
C ALA A 150 -38.41 -14.97 -3.42
N GLU A 151 -37.67 -14.38 -2.47
CA GLU A 151 -36.42 -13.65 -2.71
C GLU A 151 -35.18 -14.54 -2.64
N LYS A 152 -35.36 -15.81 -2.25
CA LYS A 152 -34.28 -16.79 -2.19
C LYS A 152 -33.82 -17.12 -3.61
N PHE A 153 -32.55 -16.84 -3.89
CA PHE A 153 -31.86 -17.05 -5.15
C PHE A 153 -30.74 -18.05 -4.93
N GLU A 154 -31.05 -19.34 -4.72
CA GLU A 154 -30.04 -20.36 -4.44
C GLU A 154 -29.15 -20.60 -5.66
N LEU A 155 -27.96 -20.01 -5.62
CA LEU A 155 -26.95 -20.16 -6.64
C LEU A 155 -25.67 -20.72 -6.02
N ILE A 156 -25.36 -21.96 -6.43
CA ILE A 156 -24.25 -22.76 -5.91
C ILE A 156 -23.02 -22.65 -6.83
N SER A 157 -23.23 -22.24 -8.09
CA SER A 157 -22.19 -22.09 -9.10
C SER A 157 -22.38 -20.79 -9.88
N ALA A 158 -21.43 -19.84 -9.71
CA ALA A 158 -21.34 -18.65 -10.56
C ALA A 158 -21.13 -19.05 -12.02
N PHE A 159 -20.38 -20.13 -12.22
CA PHE A 159 -20.06 -20.68 -13.52
C PHE A 159 -21.30 -21.12 -14.32
N GLU A 160 -22.12 -22.02 -13.78
CA GLU A 160 -23.29 -22.55 -14.49
C GLU A 160 -24.38 -21.49 -14.70
N SER A 161 -24.52 -20.60 -13.73
CA SER A 161 -25.52 -19.53 -13.77
C SER A 161 -25.13 -18.44 -14.75
N PHE A 162 -23.86 -18.02 -14.78
CA PHE A 162 -23.37 -17.05 -15.75
C PHE A 162 -23.55 -17.55 -17.19
N LEU A 163 -23.17 -18.81 -17.47
CA LEU A 163 -23.37 -19.41 -18.79
C LEU A 163 -24.83 -19.55 -19.18
N LYS A 164 -25.68 -20.06 -18.27
CA LYS A 164 -27.11 -20.20 -18.54
C LYS A 164 -27.72 -18.86 -18.91
N VAL A 165 -27.39 -17.80 -18.17
CA VAL A 165 -28.04 -16.50 -18.39
C VAL A 165 -27.44 -15.76 -19.60
N ILE A 166 -26.15 -15.93 -19.93
CA ILE A 166 -25.61 -15.49 -21.24
C ILE A 166 -26.38 -16.15 -22.39
N LEU A 167 -26.53 -17.48 -22.36
CA LEU A 167 -27.20 -18.22 -23.42
C LEU A 167 -28.69 -17.94 -23.55
N GLU A 168 -29.34 -17.59 -22.46
CA GLU A 168 -30.80 -17.44 -22.38
C GLU A 168 -31.23 -15.98 -22.61
N TYR A 169 -30.37 -14.99 -22.37
CA TYR A 169 -30.75 -13.56 -22.38
C TYR A 169 -29.87 -12.62 -23.23
N LEU A 170 -28.65 -13.01 -23.62
CA LEU A 170 -27.93 -12.24 -24.65
C LEU A 170 -28.29 -12.79 -26.03
N PRO A 171 -28.69 -11.93 -27.00
CA PRO A 171 -28.97 -12.37 -28.36
C PRO A 171 -27.74 -13.08 -28.95
N GLU A 172 -27.95 -14.21 -29.62
CA GLU A 172 -26.88 -14.98 -30.27
C GLU A 172 -25.98 -14.09 -31.15
N LYS A 173 -26.59 -13.13 -31.85
CA LYS A 173 -25.89 -12.13 -32.66
C LYS A 173 -24.97 -11.22 -31.84
N GLU A 174 -25.39 -10.75 -30.66
CA GLU A 174 -24.55 -9.91 -29.79
C GLU A 174 -23.40 -10.71 -29.20
N VAL A 175 -23.65 -11.97 -28.80
CA VAL A 175 -22.60 -12.89 -28.38
C VAL A 175 -21.63 -13.12 -29.54
N LEU A 176 -22.11 -13.38 -30.75
CA LEU A 176 -21.26 -13.59 -31.93
C LEU A 176 -20.47 -12.34 -32.34
N GLU A 177 -21.06 -11.14 -32.33
CA GLU A 177 -20.36 -9.87 -32.61
C GLU A 177 -19.26 -9.60 -31.59
N VAL A 178 -19.57 -9.84 -30.32
CA VAL A 178 -18.62 -9.75 -29.21
C VAL A 178 -17.44 -10.70 -29.42
N LEU A 179 -17.71 -11.92 -29.86
CA LEU A 179 -16.70 -12.94 -30.14
C LEU A 179 -15.95 -12.69 -31.46
N GLU A 180 -16.58 -12.03 -32.43
CA GLU A 180 -15.94 -11.58 -33.67
C GLU A 180 -14.99 -10.41 -33.41
N GLY A 181 -15.33 -9.49 -32.51
CA GLY A 181 -14.40 -8.46 -32.03
C GLY A 181 -13.15 -9.06 -31.37
N LEU A 182 -13.27 -10.21 -30.70
CA LEU A 182 -12.12 -10.95 -30.16
C LEU A 182 -11.25 -11.63 -31.25
N ARG A 183 -11.67 -11.69 -32.53
CA ARG A 183 -10.87 -12.28 -33.62
C ARG A 183 -9.70 -11.41 -34.05
N GLU A 184 -9.82 -10.08 -33.96
CA GLU A 184 -8.77 -9.14 -34.40
C GLU A 184 -7.58 -9.08 -33.44
N HIS A 185 -7.65 -9.90 -32.39
CA HIS A 185 -7.03 -9.64 -31.12
C HIS A 185 -6.58 -10.98 -30.52
N THR A 186 -5.38 -11.34 -30.92
CA THR A 186 -4.83 -12.69 -30.95
C THR A 186 -4.59 -13.32 -29.56
N PHE A 187 -4.96 -14.59 -29.37
CA PHE A 187 -4.69 -15.33 -28.13
C PHE A 187 -3.92 -16.62 -28.45
N SER A 188 -2.80 -16.88 -27.76
CA SER A 188 -2.10 -18.16 -27.84
C SER A 188 -2.67 -19.16 -26.85
N PHE A 189 -3.43 -20.12 -27.37
CA PHE A 189 -3.97 -21.24 -26.60
C PHE A 189 -3.10 -22.49 -26.74
N ARG A 190 -2.88 -23.16 -25.61
CA ARG A 190 -2.10 -24.41 -25.47
C ARG A 190 -2.96 -25.64 -25.78
N ARG A 191 -4.23 -25.59 -25.36
CA ARG A 191 -5.23 -26.65 -25.57
C ARG A 191 -6.62 -26.03 -25.44
N ALA A 192 -7.49 -26.36 -26.39
CA ALA A 192 -8.90 -26.03 -26.32
C ALA A 192 -9.67 -27.32 -26.01
N THR A 193 -10.23 -27.46 -24.81
CA THR A 193 -11.10 -28.62 -24.49
C THR A 193 -12.55 -28.15 -24.53
N VAL A 194 -13.38 -28.80 -25.33
CA VAL A 194 -14.81 -28.46 -25.35
C VAL A 194 -15.43 -29.10 -24.10
N PRO A 195 -15.96 -28.32 -23.15
CA PRO A 195 -16.65 -28.88 -22.01
C PRO A 195 -17.96 -29.51 -22.54
N GLN A 196 -18.21 -30.77 -22.21
CA GLN A 196 -19.48 -31.39 -22.55
C GLN A 196 -20.53 -31.01 -21.51
N THR A 197 -21.28 -29.96 -21.79
CA THR A 197 -22.47 -29.60 -21.01
C THR A 197 -23.68 -30.36 -21.53
N ARG A 198 -24.78 -30.41 -20.75
CA ARG A 198 -26.06 -30.98 -21.22
C ARG A 198 -26.74 -30.16 -22.33
N ASN A 199 -26.19 -29.00 -22.69
CA ASN A 199 -26.76 -28.09 -23.68
C ASN A 199 -25.95 -28.16 -24.99
N GLU A 200 -26.50 -28.79 -26.02
CA GLU A 200 -25.80 -28.97 -27.30
C GLU A 200 -25.50 -27.64 -28.00
N LYS A 201 -26.40 -26.64 -27.95
CA LYS A 201 -26.14 -25.31 -28.50
C LYS A 201 -24.96 -24.61 -27.81
N LEU A 202 -24.86 -24.75 -26.49
CA LEU A 202 -23.73 -24.24 -25.72
C LEU A 202 -22.43 -24.94 -26.13
N ASN A 203 -22.48 -26.27 -26.27
CA ASN A 203 -21.32 -27.06 -26.69
C ASN A 203 -20.86 -26.67 -28.10
N ASP A 204 -21.79 -26.42 -29.03
CA ASP A 204 -21.48 -26.01 -30.40
C ASP A 204 -20.96 -24.58 -30.48
N MET A 205 -21.48 -23.67 -29.66
CA MET A 205 -20.94 -22.32 -29.52
C MET A 205 -19.52 -22.37 -28.94
N ILE A 206 -19.26 -23.10 -27.85
CA ILE A 206 -17.92 -23.27 -27.28
C ILE A 206 -16.98 -23.98 -28.28
N ARG A 207 -17.45 -24.97 -29.05
CA ARG A 207 -16.69 -25.58 -30.16
C ARG A 207 -16.28 -24.55 -31.21
N SER A 208 -17.24 -23.74 -31.67
CA SER A 208 -17.01 -22.72 -32.69
C SER A 208 -16.00 -21.66 -32.24
N LEU A 209 -16.04 -21.33 -30.94
CA LEU A 209 -15.08 -20.47 -30.26
C LEU A 209 -13.69 -21.08 -30.28
N CYS A 210 -13.53 -22.27 -29.72
CA CYS A 210 -12.26 -22.99 -29.62
C CYS A 210 -11.56 -23.20 -30.97
N LEU A 211 -12.31 -23.37 -32.07
CA LEU A 211 -11.78 -23.58 -33.42
C LEU A 211 -11.22 -22.30 -34.08
N ARG A 212 -11.65 -21.11 -33.64
CA ARG A 212 -11.35 -19.82 -34.30
C ARG A 212 -10.12 -19.10 -33.77
N PHE A 213 -9.53 -19.56 -32.66
CA PHE A 213 -8.35 -18.93 -32.06
C PHE A 213 -7.05 -19.66 -32.41
N LYS A 214 -6.32 -19.17 -33.42
CA LYS A 214 -4.97 -19.63 -33.77
C LYS A 214 -4.02 -18.42 -33.76
N THR A 215 -3.04 -18.39 -32.84
CA THR A 215 -1.84 -17.50 -32.73
C THR A 215 -1.87 -16.31 -31.73
N PRO A 216 -0.70 -15.86 -31.20
CA PRO A 216 -0.57 -15.00 -30.00
C PRO A 216 -0.60 -13.49 -30.26
N SER A 217 -1.37 -12.72 -29.47
CA SER A 217 -1.04 -11.38 -28.89
C SER A 217 -2.27 -10.57 -28.38
N LEU A 218 -2.14 -10.16 -27.11
CA LEU A 218 -2.78 -9.05 -26.36
C LEU A 218 -4.30 -9.07 -26.14
N LEU A 219 -4.70 -9.15 -24.86
CA LEU A 219 -6.04 -8.85 -24.30
C LEU A 219 -6.27 -7.35 -24.04
N ALA A 220 -5.21 -6.60 -23.77
CA ALA A 220 -5.31 -5.17 -23.42
C ALA A 220 -5.53 -4.26 -24.64
N ALA A 221 -5.25 -4.76 -25.86
CA ALA A 221 -5.50 -4.04 -27.11
C ALA A 221 -6.90 -4.28 -27.69
N VAL A 222 -7.68 -5.19 -27.08
CA VAL A 222 -8.83 -5.84 -27.73
C VAL A 222 -10.11 -5.07 -27.56
N LEU A 223 -10.23 -4.46 -26.39
CA LEU A 223 -11.40 -3.75 -25.94
C LEU A 223 -10.90 -2.66 -25.00
N PRO A 224 -10.44 -1.50 -25.50
CA PRO A 224 -10.19 -0.38 -24.62
C PRO A 224 -11.47 -0.11 -23.81
N GLU A 225 -11.34 0.10 -22.49
CA GLU A 225 -12.46 0.33 -21.54
C GLU A 225 -13.50 1.33 -22.06
N LYS A 226 -13.07 2.25 -22.93
CA LYS A 226 -13.86 3.34 -23.48
C LYS A 226 -14.74 2.97 -24.67
N GLU A 227 -14.57 1.82 -25.32
CA GLU A 227 -15.24 1.53 -26.62
C GLU A 227 -16.28 0.41 -26.60
N ASN A 228 -16.37 -0.42 -25.54
CA ASN A 228 -17.32 -1.55 -25.54
C ASN A 228 -18.12 -1.70 -24.23
N LYS A 229 -19.44 -1.46 -24.29
CA LYS A 229 -20.40 -1.62 -23.18
C LYS A 229 -20.43 -3.04 -22.58
N TYR A 230 -19.89 -4.04 -23.27
CA TYR A 230 -19.87 -5.44 -22.84
C TYR A 230 -18.49 -5.93 -22.36
N HIS A 231 -17.51 -5.03 -22.20
CA HIS A 231 -16.14 -5.35 -21.77
C HIS A 231 -16.07 -6.28 -20.54
N ASN A 232 -16.93 -6.07 -19.55
CA ASN A 232 -16.94 -6.87 -18.32
C ASN A 232 -17.61 -8.23 -18.46
N ILE A 233 -18.63 -8.34 -19.32
CA ILE A 233 -19.22 -9.64 -19.70
C ILE A 233 -18.21 -10.46 -20.49
N LEU A 234 -17.43 -9.79 -21.35
CA LEU A 234 -16.33 -10.35 -22.13
C LEU A 234 -15.21 -10.90 -21.25
N ASN A 235 -14.75 -10.10 -20.28
CA ASN A 235 -13.75 -10.53 -19.31
C ASN A 235 -14.25 -11.69 -18.45
N ALA A 236 -15.52 -11.67 -18.04
CA ALA A 236 -16.13 -12.74 -17.27
C ALA A 236 -16.27 -14.03 -18.10
N LEU A 237 -16.66 -13.96 -19.37
CA LEU A 237 -16.71 -15.11 -20.28
C LEU A 237 -15.32 -15.70 -20.51
N LEU A 238 -14.30 -14.86 -20.69
CA LEU A 238 -12.94 -15.32 -20.94
C LEU A 238 -12.31 -15.96 -19.69
N TYR A 239 -12.49 -15.34 -18.52
CA TYR A 239 -12.07 -15.90 -17.23
C TYR A 239 -12.73 -17.27 -16.98
N LEU A 240 -14.02 -17.37 -17.28
CA LEU A 240 -14.80 -18.59 -17.17
C LEU A 240 -14.28 -19.71 -18.08
N LEU A 241 -13.93 -19.40 -19.32
CA LEU A 241 -13.33 -20.37 -20.24
C LEU A 241 -11.93 -20.83 -19.78
N ILE A 242 -11.18 -19.97 -19.09
CA ILE A 242 -9.86 -20.31 -18.50
C ILE A 242 -10.02 -21.20 -17.26
N GLU A 243 -10.89 -20.84 -16.30
CA GLU A 243 -11.13 -21.60 -15.07
C GLU A 243 -11.62 -23.02 -15.34
N LEU A 244 -12.48 -23.19 -16.35
CA LEU A 244 -12.93 -24.50 -16.78
C LEU A 244 -11.86 -25.36 -17.47
N GLN A 245 -10.65 -24.82 -17.67
CA GLN A 245 -9.60 -25.44 -18.48
C GLN A 245 -10.05 -25.69 -19.94
N VAL A 246 -11.08 -24.97 -20.38
CA VAL A 246 -11.53 -24.96 -21.78
C VAL A 246 -10.52 -24.22 -22.63
N LEU A 247 -9.90 -23.18 -22.08
CA LEU A 247 -8.81 -22.43 -22.67
C LEU A 247 -7.59 -22.46 -21.74
N ASP A 248 -6.49 -23.04 -22.21
CA ASP A 248 -5.20 -23.02 -21.50
C ASP A 248 -4.27 -22.03 -22.23
N TYR A 249 -3.61 -21.09 -21.54
CA TYR A 249 -2.78 -20.06 -22.19
C TYR A 249 -1.31 -20.11 -21.78
N GLU A 250 -0.41 -19.77 -22.70
CA GLU A 250 1.02 -19.62 -22.39
C GLU A 250 1.34 -18.17 -22.02
N LEU A 251 2.00 -18.01 -20.86
CA LEU A 251 2.73 -16.79 -20.52
C LEU A 251 4.04 -16.80 -21.29
N SER A 252 4.32 -15.72 -22.02
CA SER A 252 5.65 -15.47 -22.61
C SER A 252 6.71 -15.35 -21.51
N ALA A 253 7.99 -15.52 -21.86
CA ALA A 253 9.09 -15.37 -20.89
C ALA A 253 9.07 -13.98 -20.21
N HIS A 254 8.80 -12.94 -20.99
CA HIS A 254 8.68 -11.56 -20.51
C HIS A 254 7.50 -11.38 -19.53
N GLU A 255 6.34 -11.98 -19.80
CA GLU A 255 5.18 -11.91 -18.90
C GLU A 255 5.40 -12.67 -17.58
N ARG A 256 6.19 -13.75 -17.60
CA ARG A 256 6.57 -14.47 -16.36
C ARG A 256 7.54 -13.66 -15.51
N GLU A 257 8.50 -13.02 -16.15
CA GLU A 257 9.42 -12.12 -15.46
C GLU A 257 8.68 -10.92 -14.87
N LEU A 258 7.70 -10.39 -15.60
CA LEU A 258 6.84 -9.30 -15.12
C LEU A 258 5.94 -9.74 -13.95
N MET A 259 5.30 -10.91 -14.04
CA MET A 259 4.56 -11.55 -12.93
C MET A 259 5.40 -11.56 -11.65
N GLU A 260 6.61 -12.11 -11.74
CA GLU A 260 7.48 -12.32 -10.58
C GLU A 260 7.92 -10.97 -9.96
N LYS A 261 8.19 -9.97 -10.79
CA LYS A 261 8.49 -8.60 -10.34
C LYS A 261 7.30 -7.95 -9.64
N VAL A 262 6.11 -8.09 -10.21
CA VAL A 262 4.86 -7.55 -9.66
C VAL A 262 4.56 -8.18 -8.29
N GLU A 263 4.72 -9.49 -8.16
CA GLU A 263 4.48 -10.24 -6.92
C GLU A 263 5.47 -9.84 -5.82
N LYS A 264 6.76 -9.68 -6.16
CA LYS A 264 7.77 -9.12 -5.25
C LYS A 264 7.43 -7.69 -4.80
N THR A 265 6.89 -6.87 -5.71
CA THR A 265 6.49 -5.49 -5.38
C THR A 265 5.30 -5.46 -4.43
N HIS A 266 4.31 -6.33 -4.67
CA HIS A 266 3.16 -6.47 -3.77
C HIS A 266 3.58 -6.92 -2.36
N GLN A 267 4.53 -7.85 -2.25
CA GLN A 267 5.08 -8.26 -0.95
C GLN A 267 5.77 -7.09 -0.22
N LYS A 268 6.54 -6.25 -0.94
CA LYS A 268 7.15 -5.04 -0.36
C LYS A 268 6.11 -4.01 0.07
N LEU A 269 4.99 -3.88 -0.65
CA LEU A 269 3.91 -2.97 -0.27
C LEU A 269 3.34 -3.29 1.13
N GLY A 270 3.31 -4.57 1.51
CA GLY A 270 2.83 -4.98 2.83
C GLY A 270 3.73 -4.53 3.99
N THR A 271 4.99 -4.19 3.73
CA THR A 271 5.95 -3.70 4.76
C THR A 271 6.22 -2.21 4.68
N ILE A 272 5.95 -1.57 3.53
CA ILE A 272 6.37 -0.20 3.22
C ILE A 272 5.77 0.88 4.12
N ASP A 273 4.59 0.63 4.69
CA ASP A 273 3.93 1.60 5.59
C ASP A 273 4.69 1.74 6.93
N ASN A 274 5.45 0.72 7.31
CA ASN A 274 6.26 0.70 8.54
C ASN A 274 7.73 1.09 8.30
N GLU A 275 8.14 1.21 7.04
CA GLU A 275 9.51 1.55 6.64
C GLU A 275 9.73 3.07 6.61
N ASN A 276 10.93 3.50 7.00
CA ASN A 276 11.35 4.91 6.85
C ASN A 276 11.77 5.21 5.40
N TYR A 277 11.91 6.49 5.04
CA TYR A 277 12.18 6.87 3.65
C TYR A 277 13.55 6.39 3.12
N PHE A 278 14.53 6.09 3.97
CA PHE A 278 15.78 5.46 3.54
C PHE A 278 15.56 3.99 3.19
N GLU A 279 14.78 3.28 4.01
CA GLU A 279 14.39 1.88 3.79
C GLU A 279 13.53 1.70 2.54
N VAL A 280 12.56 2.60 2.31
CA VAL A 280 11.73 2.64 1.10
C VAL A 280 12.58 2.72 -0.17
N LEU A 281 13.67 3.50 -0.14
CA LEU A 281 14.60 3.59 -1.26
C LEU A 281 15.67 2.49 -1.25
N GLY A 282 15.73 1.65 -0.22
CA GLY A 282 16.74 0.58 -0.08
C GLY A 282 18.16 1.11 0.16
N ILE A 283 18.30 2.29 0.76
CA ILE A 283 19.60 2.96 1.00
C ILE A 283 19.90 3.08 2.50
N THR A 284 21.16 3.30 2.83
CA THR A 284 21.58 3.52 4.22
C THR A 284 21.27 4.94 4.67
N SER A 285 21.11 5.15 5.98
CA SER A 285 20.97 6.49 6.57
C SER A 285 22.21 7.39 6.38
N LYS A 286 23.32 6.85 5.88
CA LYS A 286 24.54 7.61 5.53
C LYS A 286 24.57 8.11 4.08
N ALA A 287 23.54 7.78 3.28
CA ALA A 287 23.47 8.20 1.88
C ALA A 287 23.44 9.72 1.74
N ASN A 288 24.05 10.23 0.67
CA ASN A 288 24.02 11.64 0.28
C ASN A 288 22.99 11.90 -0.84
N ALA A 289 22.71 13.18 -1.15
CA ALA A 289 21.70 13.52 -2.16
C ALA A 289 22.01 12.93 -3.56
N VAL A 290 23.29 12.75 -3.90
CA VAL A 290 23.73 12.16 -5.18
C VAL A 290 23.33 10.69 -5.25
N GLU A 291 23.56 9.93 -4.18
CA GLU A 291 23.18 8.53 -4.08
C GLU A 291 21.66 8.35 -4.10
N VAL A 292 20.92 9.18 -3.35
CA VAL A 292 19.44 9.20 -3.36
C VAL A 292 18.90 9.38 -4.77
N LYS A 293 19.44 10.35 -5.52
CA LYS A 293 19.00 10.62 -6.90
C LYS A 293 19.32 9.47 -7.85
N ARG A 294 20.50 8.85 -7.71
CA ARG A 294 20.89 7.69 -8.53
C ARG A 294 19.91 6.53 -8.33
N VAL A 295 19.65 6.17 -7.07
CA VAL A 295 18.76 5.05 -6.72
C VAL A 295 17.31 5.33 -7.12
N TYR A 296 16.83 6.55 -6.93
CA TYR A 296 15.50 6.95 -7.41
C TYR A 296 15.35 6.73 -8.92
N LEU A 297 16.34 7.13 -9.73
CA LEU A 297 16.28 6.92 -11.19
C LEU A 297 16.30 5.43 -11.58
N GLU A 298 17.00 4.58 -10.82
CA GLU A 298 16.98 3.13 -10.99
C GLU A 298 15.58 2.56 -10.69
N LEU A 299 15.00 2.95 -9.55
CA LEU A 299 13.65 2.56 -9.15
C LEU A 299 12.57 3.05 -10.11
N VAL A 300 12.72 4.25 -10.69
CA VAL A 300 11.78 4.75 -11.70
C VAL A 300 11.82 3.88 -12.96
N ARG A 301 13.02 3.53 -13.45
CA ARG A 301 13.15 2.67 -14.62
C ARG A 301 12.63 1.26 -14.38
N GLU A 302 12.62 0.82 -13.12
CA GLU A 302 12.17 -0.50 -12.75
C GLU A 302 10.67 -0.54 -12.48
N TYR A 303 10.11 0.41 -11.72
CA TYR A 303 8.75 0.33 -11.17
C TYR A 303 7.76 1.37 -11.77
N HIS A 304 8.13 2.13 -12.80
CA HIS A 304 7.19 3.09 -13.39
C HIS A 304 5.92 2.39 -13.90
N PRO A 305 4.70 2.82 -13.52
CA PRO A 305 3.45 2.14 -13.86
C PRO A 305 3.23 1.88 -15.35
N ASP A 306 3.72 2.79 -16.21
CA ASP A 306 3.61 2.64 -17.68
C ASP A 306 4.38 1.45 -18.26
N LEU A 307 5.39 0.94 -17.56
CA LEU A 307 6.11 -0.28 -17.96
C LEU A 307 5.25 -1.54 -17.77
N TYR A 308 4.18 -1.43 -16.98
CA TYR A 308 3.35 -2.54 -16.53
C TYR A 308 1.93 -2.49 -17.09
N ASN A 309 1.77 -2.08 -18.35
CA ASN A 309 0.48 -2.07 -19.06
C ASN A 309 0.05 -3.46 -19.59
N SER A 310 0.70 -4.55 -19.14
CA SER A 310 0.38 -5.92 -19.59
C SER A 310 -0.78 -6.53 -18.79
N ARG A 311 -1.47 -7.52 -19.40
CA ARG A 311 -2.61 -8.26 -18.80
C ARG A 311 -2.35 -8.85 -17.41
N VAL A 312 -1.08 -9.15 -17.12
CA VAL A 312 -0.62 -9.74 -15.86
C VAL A 312 -0.65 -8.71 -14.73
N ALA A 313 -0.35 -7.46 -15.06
CA ALA A 313 -0.18 -6.38 -14.11
C ALA A 313 -1.47 -5.56 -13.91
N ILE A 314 -2.54 -5.78 -14.68
CA ILE A 314 -3.80 -5.01 -14.56
C ILE A 314 -4.35 -5.04 -13.12
N GLY A 315 -4.34 -6.20 -12.47
CA GLY A 315 -4.77 -6.33 -11.06
C GLY A 315 -3.79 -5.72 -10.04
N TYR A 316 -2.56 -5.42 -10.45
CA TYR A 316 -1.48 -4.92 -9.59
C TYR A 316 -1.01 -3.51 -9.97
N LYS A 317 -1.57 -2.92 -11.02
CA LYS A 317 -1.15 -1.62 -11.56
C LYS A 317 -1.30 -0.53 -10.50
N ARG A 318 -2.38 -0.59 -9.72
CA ARG A 318 -2.59 0.31 -8.59
C ARG A 318 -1.62 0.08 -7.43
N HIS A 319 -1.24 -1.16 -7.14
CA HIS A 319 -0.19 -1.45 -6.15
C HIS A 319 1.17 -0.92 -6.60
N LEU A 320 1.47 -1.02 -7.90
CA LEU A 320 2.66 -0.39 -8.48
C LEU A 320 2.58 1.13 -8.42
N GLU A 321 1.42 1.73 -8.69
CA GLU A 321 1.19 3.17 -8.55
C GLU A 321 1.36 3.64 -7.10
N ASP A 322 0.83 2.90 -6.12
CA ASP A 322 0.97 3.19 -4.69
C ASP A 322 2.44 3.04 -4.24
N TYR A 323 3.11 1.97 -4.67
CA TYR A 323 4.55 1.75 -4.41
C TYR A 323 5.38 2.88 -5.01
N PHE A 324 5.08 3.25 -6.26
CA PHE A 324 5.78 4.30 -6.99
C PHE A 324 5.52 5.69 -6.37
N ALA A 325 4.31 5.95 -5.90
CA ALA A 325 3.97 7.15 -5.16
C ALA A 325 4.81 7.24 -3.87
N ARG A 326 4.97 6.13 -3.14
CA ARG A 326 5.79 6.06 -1.93
C ARG A 326 7.29 6.26 -2.21
N ILE A 327 7.81 5.66 -3.28
CA ILE A 327 9.19 5.92 -3.76
C ILE A 327 9.39 7.41 -4.07
N THR A 328 8.41 8.01 -4.75
CA THR A 328 8.46 9.43 -5.15
C THR A 328 8.39 10.36 -3.93
N GLU A 329 7.56 10.03 -2.95
CA GLU A 329 7.48 10.74 -1.67
C GLU A 329 8.82 10.68 -0.92
N ALA A 330 9.41 9.49 -0.80
CA ALA A 330 10.71 9.28 -0.16
C ALA A 330 11.82 10.09 -0.85
N PHE A 331 11.86 10.10 -2.18
CA PHE A 331 12.78 10.93 -2.94
C PHE A 331 12.58 12.42 -2.66
N HIS A 332 11.35 12.93 -2.67
CA HIS A 332 11.08 14.35 -2.38
C HIS A 332 11.51 14.78 -0.98
N ARG A 333 11.50 13.86 -0.02
CA ARG A 333 11.93 14.07 1.37
C ARG A 333 13.44 13.91 1.57
N LEU A 334 14.14 13.31 0.61
CA LEU A 334 15.59 13.07 0.68
C LEU A 334 16.37 13.71 -0.49
N SER A 335 15.73 14.60 -1.25
CA SER A 335 16.26 15.09 -2.54
C SER A 335 17.46 16.05 -2.44
N SER A 336 17.76 16.57 -1.24
CA SER A 336 18.89 17.47 -0.98
C SER A 336 19.48 17.18 0.39
N ASP A 337 20.75 17.55 0.59
CA ASP A 337 21.43 17.33 1.88
C ASP A 337 20.69 18.04 3.04
N GLU A 338 20.09 19.20 2.78
CA GLU A 338 19.20 19.92 3.71
C GLU A 338 17.99 19.08 4.14
N LYS A 339 17.27 18.49 3.18
CA LYS A 339 16.09 17.67 3.49
C LYS A 339 16.43 16.34 4.16
N ILE A 340 17.57 15.75 3.79
CA ILE A 340 18.10 14.57 4.47
C ILE A 340 18.37 14.90 5.95
N TYR A 341 18.94 16.07 6.23
CA TYR A 341 19.16 16.54 7.58
C TYR A 341 17.84 16.78 8.34
N GLU A 342 16.89 17.51 7.76
CA GLU A 342 15.56 17.72 8.35
C GLU A 342 14.85 16.40 8.68
N TYR A 343 14.93 15.42 7.77
CA TYR A 343 14.30 14.13 7.98
C TYR A 343 14.99 13.29 9.07
N LYS A 344 16.33 13.32 9.15
CA LYS A 344 17.07 12.68 10.25
C LYS A 344 16.70 13.27 11.59
N LEU A 345 16.66 14.60 11.69
CA LEU A 345 16.22 15.29 12.89
C LEU A 345 14.80 14.89 13.28
N HIS A 346 13.88 14.80 12.31
CA HIS A 346 12.52 14.31 12.57
C HIS A 346 12.49 12.86 13.10
N LEU A 347 13.33 11.97 12.59
CA LEU A 347 13.45 10.60 13.10
C LEU A 347 14.00 10.56 14.53
N GLU A 348 15.00 11.37 14.84
CA GLU A 348 15.59 11.50 16.19
C GLU A 348 14.58 12.06 17.20
N LEU A 349 13.80 13.07 16.81
CA LEU A 349 12.71 13.61 17.64
C LEU A 349 11.63 12.57 17.90
N LYS A 350 11.24 11.81 16.86
CA LYS A 350 10.25 10.74 16.99
C LYS A 350 10.74 9.61 17.92
N GLN A 351 12.04 9.28 17.89
CA GLN A 351 12.63 8.26 18.77
C GLN A 351 12.80 8.75 20.21
N SER A 352 13.15 10.02 20.40
CA SER A 352 13.33 10.62 21.73
C SER A 352 12.01 11.04 22.39
N GLY A 353 10.90 11.10 21.64
CA GLY A 353 9.59 11.55 22.12
C GLY A 353 9.52 13.05 22.42
N LYS A 354 10.53 13.82 21.99
CA LYS A 354 10.62 15.27 22.21
C LYS A 354 9.96 16.03 21.07
N SER A 355 9.32 17.15 21.39
CA SER A 355 8.85 18.08 20.36
C SER A 355 10.03 18.86 19.74
N VAL A 356 9.80 19.45 18.56
CA VAL A 356 10.77 20.36 17.93
C VAL A 356 11.10 21.54 18.86
N GLU A 357 10.09 22.03 19.57
CA GLU A 357 10.20 23.13 20.53
C GLU A 357 11.11 22.75 21.72
N ASP A 358 10.94 21.54 22.27
CA ASP A 358 11.78 21.03 23.37
C ASP A 358 13.23 20.84 22.93
N PHE A 359 13.46 20.41 21.68
CA PHE A 359 14.82 20.26 21.14
C PHE A 359 15.51 21.60 20.97
N VAL A 360 14.83 22.58 20.36
CA VAL A 360 15.38 23.94 20.19
C VAL A 360 15.67 24.57 21.55
N GLN A 361 14.76 24.43 22.51
CA GLN A 361 14.97 24.91 23.87
C GLN A 361 16.17 24.24 24.54
N GLY A 362 16.33 22.92 24.40
CA GLY A 362 17.47 22.17 24.92
C GLY A 362 18.81 22.62 24.33
N VAL A 363 18.87 22.87 23.01
CA VAL A 363 20.08 23.39 22.35
C VAL A 363 20.42 24.80 22.84
N MET A 364 19.41 25.68 22.96
CA MET A 364 19.62 27.05 23.47
C MET A 364 20.12 27.05 24.92
N GLU A 365 19.55 26.21 25.78
CA GLU A 365 20.00 26.05 27.18
C GLU A 365 21.41 25.47 27.26
N ALA A 366 21.74 24.50 26.39
CA ALA A 366 23.06 23.91 26.32
C ALA A 366 24.12 24.96 25.93
N GLU A 367 23.86 25.76 24.91
CA GLU A 367 24.73 26.86 24.48
C GLU A 367 24.94 27.91 25.57
N GLN A 368 23.86 28.29 26.27
CA GLN A 368 23.96 29.22 27.40
C GLN A 368 24.87 28.66 28.51
N HIS A 369 24.67 27.40 28.89
CA HIS A 369 25.48 26.74 29.90
C HIS A 369 26.94 26.53 29.46
N TYR A 370 27.16 26.26 28.17
CA TYR A 370 28.50 26.13 27.61
C TYR A 370 29.25 27.47 27.65
N ALA A 371 28.61 28.56 27.23
CA ALA A 371 29.18 29.91 27.31
C ALA A 371 29.53 30.33 28.75
N ASP A 372 28.66 30.01 29.72
CA ASP A 372 28.95 30.25 31.13
C ASP A 372 30.11 29.39 31.65
N GLY A 373 30.19 28.13 31.21
CA GLY A 373 31.31 27.23 31.47
C GLY A 373 32.63 27.80 30.95
N GLN A 374 32.67 28.29 29.71
CA GLN A 374 33.85 28.92 29.12
C GLN A 374 34.29 30.17 29.90
N ARG A 375 33.35 31.03 30.32
CA ARG A 375 33.65 32.21 31.16
C ARG A 375 34.27 31.82 32.51
N HIS A 376 33.76 30.76 33.14
CA HIS A 376 34.32 30.25 34.39
C HIS A 376 35.69 29.60 34.19
N LEU A 377 35.89 28.89 33.08
CA LEU A 377 37.16 28.26 32.71
C LEU A 377 38.26 29.30 32.49
N LEU A 378 37.95 30.40 31.78
CA LEU A 378 38.86 31.53 31.58
C LEU A 378 39.32 32.16 32.92
N ARG A 379 38.44 32.17 33.92
CA ARG A 379 38.73 32.65 35.29
C ARG A 379 39.39 31.57 36.17
N LYS A 380 39.77 30.41 35.60
CA LYS A 380 40.30 29.23 36.30
C LYS A 380 39.41 28.73 37.44
N ASN A 381 38.11 29.03 37.40
CA ASN A 381 37.15 28.52 38.38
C ASN A 381 36.64 27.15 37.91
N TYR A 382 37.48 26.13 38.05
CA TYR A 382 37.23 24.80 37.50
C TYR A 382 35.98 24.13 38.08
N LYS A 383 35.67 24.36 39.37
CA LYS A 383 34.46 23.82 40.01
C LYS A 383 33.18 24.34 39.36
N ARG A 384 33.06 25.66 39.17
CA ARG A 384 31.89 26.25 38.50
C ARG A 384 31.83 25.93 37.02
N ALA A 385 32.99 25.91 36.35
CA ALA A 385 33.08 25.51 34.95
C ALA A 385 32.59 24.06 34.76
N MET A 386 33.03 23.14 35.61
CA MET A 386 32.60 21.74 35.61
C MET A 386 31.08 21.60 35.75
N THR A 387 30.45 22.31 36.69
CA THR A 387 28.98 22.28 36.84
C THR A 387 28.26 22.81 35.60
N SER A 388 28.79 23.87 34.98
CA SER A 388 28.17 24.48 33.80
C SER A 388 28.29 23.58 32.56
N PHE A 389 29.47 22.99 32.34
CA PHE A 389 29.66 22.00 31.27
C PHE A 389 28.88 20.71 31.49
N GLN A 390 28.69 20.28 32.74
CA GLN A 390 27.82 19.15 33.04
C GLN A 390 26.38 19.43 32.60
N ARG A 391 25.85 20.62 32.95
CA ARG A 391 24.50 21.03 32.53
C ARG A 391 24.37 21.15 31.02
N ALA A 392 25.37 21.71 30.33
CA ALA A 392 25.38 21.79 28.87
C ALA A 392 25.27 20.40 28.22
N ARG A 393 26.04 19.43 28.74
CA ARG A 393 25.99 18.03 28.29
C ARG A 393 24.66 17.35 28.62
N ASP A 394 24.06 17.65 29.77
CA ASP A 394 22.78 17.07 30.17
C ASP A 394 21.64 17.57 29.26
N CYS A 395 21.72 18.83 28.81
CA CYS A 395 20.78 19.43 27.85
C CYS A 395 20.98 18.92 26.42
N TYR A 396 22.24 18.80 25.95
CA TYR A 396 22.57 18.30 24.60
C TYR A 396 23.79 17.34 24.63
N PRO A 397 23.55 16.03 24.84
CA PRO A 397 24.63 15.05 25.04
C PRO A 397 25.47 14.70 23.81
N GLU A 398 24.99 15.04 22.60
CA GLU A 398 25.65 14.69 21.34
C GLU A 398 26.88 15.56 21.04
N GLU A 399 26.92 16.77 21.59
CA GLU A 399 28.04 17.70 21.38
C GLU A 399 29.27 17.26 22.19
N ARG A 400 30.26 16.73 21.47
CA ARG A 400 31.48 16.17 22.07
C ARG A 400 32.39 17.23 22.66
N ASP A 401 32.31 18.48 22.20
CA ASP A 401 33.07 19.57 22.81
C ASP A 401 32.70 19.77 24.29
N PHE A 402 31.43 19.56 24.66
CA PHE A 402 30.99 19.67 26.06
C PHE A 402 31.63 18.59 26.93
N GLU A 403 31.73 17.37 26.40
CA GLU A 403 32.41 16.26 27.08
C GLU A 403 33.89 16.54 27.29
N ALA A 404 34.60 17.04 26.27
CA ALA A 404 36.03 17.37 26.37
C ALA A 404 36.29 18.44 27.45
N HIS A 405 35.48 19.51 27.48
CA HIS A 405 35.60 20.59 28.46
C HIS A 405 35.26 20.13 29.88
N LEU A 406 34.23 19.30 30.02
CA LEU A 406 33.85 18.70 31.30
C LEU A 406 34.97 17.83 31.87
N LEU A 407 35.51 16.90 31.06
CA LEU A 407 36.58 15.99 31.48
C LEU A 407 37.85 16.76 31.88
N TYR A 408 38.19 17.83 31.15
CA TYR A 408 39.30 18.72 31.51
C TYR A 408 39.06 19.38 32.88
N CYS A 409 37.88 19.95 33.11
CA CYS A 409 37.56 20.58 34.39
C CYS A 409 37.52 19.56 35.53
N GLN A 410 37.00 18.35 35.28
CA GLN A 410 37.00 17.25 36.25
C GLN A 410 38.42 16.87 36.65
N TYR A 411 39.35 16.77 35.70
CA TYR A 411 40.76 16.52 36.00
C TYR A 411 41.33 17.63 36.90
N MET A 412 41.14 18.90 36.55
CA MET A 412 41.69 20.02 37.31
C MET A 412 41.15 20.05 38.76
N VAL A 413 39.84 19.88 38.96
CA VAL A 413 39.23 19.83 40.30
C VAL A 413 39.73 18.62 41.10
N LYS A 414 39.71 17.42 40.50
CA LYS A 414 40.14 16.19 41.20
C LYS A 414 41.63 16.16 41.46
N SER A 415 42.46 16.80 40.63
CA SER A 415 43.90 16.87 40.88
C SER A 415 44.25 17.64 42.15
N GLU A 416 43.39 18.58 42.57
CA GLU A 416 43.52 19.32 43.82
C GLU A 416 43.01 18.53 45.03
N GLU A 417 41.97 17.70 44.85
CA GLU A 417 41.25 17.04 45.96
C GLU A 417 41.62 15.56 46.14
N GLN A 418 41.77 14.81 45.04
CA GLN A 418 41.88 13.34 44.97
C GLN A 418 42.68 12.89 43.72
N PRO A 419 44.02 12.84 43.79
CA PRO A 419 44.87 12.61 42.62
C PRO A 419 44.66 11.25 41.93
N GLU A 420 44.24 10.22 42.67
CA GLU A 420 43.95 8.90 42.09
C GLU A 420 42.72 8.91 41.17
N THR A 421 41.70 9.73 41.45
CA THR A 421 40.47 9.81 40.64
C THR A 421 40.60 10.80 39.47
N ALA A 422 41.63 11.65 39.49
CA ALA A 422 41.96 12.54 38.38
C ALA A 422 42.42 11.75 37.14
N GLN A 423 43.16 10.65 37.35
CA GLN A 423 43.66 9.79 36.26
C GLN A 423 42.54 9.28 35.35
N GLU A 424 41.40 8.87 35.91
CA GLU A 424 40.25 8.39 35.15
C GLU A 424 39.72 9.42 34.13
N SER A 425 39.81 10.70 34.48
CA SER A 425 39.33 11.80 33.64
C SER A 425 40.27 11.98 32.44
N LEU A 426 41.59 11.84 32.67
CA LEU A 426 42.59 11.87 31.60
C LEU A 426 42.43 10.67 30.66
N ASP A 427 42.24 9.46 31.20
CA ASP A 427 42.07 8.25 30.40
C ASP A 427 40.82 8.31 29.51
N ARG A 428 39.74 8.95 29.99
CA ARG A 428 38.56 9.25 29.16
C ARG A 428 38.86 10.26 28.07
N LEU A 429 39.58 11.33 28.40
CA LEU A 429 39.96 12.39 27.46
C LEU A 429 40.89 11.87 26.35
N GLU A 430 41.80 10.95 26.68
CA GLU A 430 42.61 10.24 25.70
C GLU A 430 41.80 9.31 24.79
N ARG A 431 40.78 8.62 25.33
CA ARG A 431 39.89 7.79 24.52
C ARG A 431 39.10 8.65 23.53
N LEU A 432 38.55 9.78 23.99
CA LEU A 432 37.83 10.72 23.16
C LEU A 432 38.70 11.24 22.00
N ALA A 433 39.99 11.50 22.26
CA ALA A 433 40.94 11.94 21.23
C ALA A 433 41.28 10.89 20.14
N ARG A 434 40.92 9.61 20.35
CA ARG A 434 41.13 8.53 19.37
C ARG A 434 39.90 8.30 18.48
N GLU A 435 38.77 8.92 18.80
CA GLU A 435 37.54 8.78 18.03
C GLU A 435 37.63 9.56 16.69
N ALA A 436 36.97 9.07 15.65
CA ALA A 436 36.95 9.76 14.35
C ALA A 436 36.25 11.13 14.42
N SER A 437 35.31 11.28 15.36
CA SER A 437 34.57 12.50 15.67
C SER A 437 35.17 13.29 16.84
N ALA A 438 36.47 13.13 17.10
CA ALA A 438 37.14 13.81 18.22
C ALA A 438 37.05 15.35 18.06
N PRO A 439 36.59 16.08 19.10
CA PRO A 439 36.50 17.53 19.02
C PRO A 439 37.90 18.15 19.04
N PRO A 440 38.17 19.26 18.31
CA PRO A 440 39.48 19.90 18.28
C PRO A 440 40.02 20.28 19.68
N SER A 441 39.14 20.69 20.58
CA SER A 441 39.49 21.10 21.95
C SER A 441 40.18 20.00 22.76
N VAL A 442 39.90 18.72 22.48
CA VAL A 442 40.47 17.58 23.20
C VAL A 442 42.00 17.55 23.11
N HIS A 443 42.55 17.89 21.94
CA HIS A 443 43.99 17.90 21.72
C HIS A 443 44.67 19.03 22.48
N LEU A 444 44.03 20.20 22.54
CA LEU A 444 44.50 21.34 23.33
C LEU A 444 44.55 20.98 24.82
N PHE A 445 43.48 20.36 25.34
CA PHE A 445 43.41 19.96 26.74
C PHE A 445 44.45 18.89 27.09
N LEU A 446 44.65 17.87 26.24
CA LEU A 446 45.71 16.87 26.47
C LEU A 446 47.10 17.51 26.48
N GLY A 447 47.38 18.46 25.58
CA GLY A 447 48.63 19.23 25.59
C GLY A 447 48.87 19.92 26.94
N ARG A 448 47.87 20.65 27.43
CA ARG A 448 47.90 21.33 28.75
C ARG A 448 48.14 20.34 29.88
N LEU A 449 47.41 19.22 29.91
CA LEU A 449 47.49 18.24 30.99
C LEU A 449 48.85 17.51 31.01
N PHE A 450 49.38 17.10 29.87
CA PHE A 450 50.70 16.46 29.82
C PHE A 450 51.84 17.42 30.16
N LYS A 451 51.68 18.72 29.89
CA LYS A 451 52.61 19.74 30.38
C LYS A 451 52.62 19.79 31.91
N VAL A 452 51.45 19.84 32.55
CA VAL A 452 51.33 19.84 34.03
C VAL A 452 51.92 18.58 34.65
N ARG A 453 51.81 17.43 33.98
CA ARG A 453 52.39 16.15 34.42
C ARG A 453 53.88 15.96 34.10
N ASN A 454 54.54 17.00 33.58
CA ASN A 454 55.95 16.98 33.24
C ASN A 454 56.31 15.89 32.19
N ASN A 455 55.41 15.65 31.22
CA ASN A 455 55.65 14.78 30.07
C ASN A 455 55.77 15.62 28.78
N PRO A 456 56.96 16.18 28.48
CA PRO A 456 57.14 17.14 27.39
C PRO A 456 56.92 16.53 26.00
N MET A 457 57.22 15.24 25.83
CA MET A 457 57.06 14.54 24.55
C MET A 457 55.58 14.46 24.14
N LEU A 458 54.72 14.00 25.06
CA LEU A 458 53.29 13.90 24.78
C LEU A 458 52.62 15.27 24.71
N SER A 459 53.04 16.22 25.57
CA SER A 459 52.58 17.61 25.52
C SER A 459 52.80 18.21 24.12
N ARG A 460 54.02 18.11 23.60
CA ARG A 460 54.38 18.59 22.25
C ARG A 460 53.58 17.91 21.15
N LEU A 461 53.39 16.59 21.23
CA LEU A 461 52.59 15.83 20.26
C LEU A 461 51.14 16.34 20.19
N TYR A 462 50.51 16.55 21.34
CA TYR A 462 49.11 16.97 21.39
C TYR A 462 48.92 18.43 20.98
N TYR A 463 49.86 19.33 21.30
CA TYR A 463 49.84 20.70 20.75
C TYR A 463 50.04 20.71 19.23
N GLN A 464 50.90 19.84 18.68
CA GLN A 464 51.01 19.69 17.22
C GLN A 464 49.71 19.19 16.58
N LYS A 465 49.03 18.23 17.22
CA LYS A 465 47.71 17.77 16.76
C LYS A 465 46.67 18.89 16.84
N ALA A 466 46.67 19.69 17.91
CA ALA A 466 45.79 20.85 18.04
C ALA A 466 45.98 21.84 16.88
N LEU A 467 47.23 22.16 16.50
CA LEU A 467 47.52 23.04 15.35
C LEU A 467 47.15 22.45 13.99
N LYS A 468 47.08 21.12 13.85
CA LYS A 468 46.57 20.51 12.63
C LYS A 468 45.06 20.73 12.46
N HIS A 469 44.32 20.82 13.57
CA HIS A 469 42.89 21.06 13.57
C HIS A 469 42.54 22.56 13.57
N ASP A 470 43.24 23.36 14.37
CA ASP A 470 43.12 24.82 14.42
C ASP A 470 44.50 25.46 14.24
N PRO A 471 44.88 25.80 13.00
CA PRO A 471 46.17 26.42 12.72
C PRO A 471 46.39 27.73 13.46
N GLU A 472 45.33 28.49 13.78
CA GLU A 472 45.39 29.82 14.42
C GLU A 472 45.38 29.78 15.95
N CYS A 473 45.44 28.57 16.54
CA CYS A 473 45.49 28.41 17.99
C CYS A 473 46.78 29.02 18.58
N LYS A 474 46.67 30.25 19.10
CA LYS A 474 47.80 31.03 19.64
C LYS A 474 48.55 30.28 20.74
N GLU A 475 47.81 29.69 21.68
CA GLU A 475 48.40 28.96 22.81
C GLU A 475 49.25 27.78 22.35
N ALA A 476 48.75 26.96 21.42
CA ALA A 476 49.51 25.83 20.92
C ALA A 476 50.76 26.27 20.14
N ARG A 477 50.70 27.39 19.41
CA ARG A 477 51.89 27.97 18.75
C ARG A 477 52.93 28.43 19.77
N GLU A 478 52.52 29.20 20.77
CA GLU A 478 53.39 29.75 21.82
C GLU A 478 54.07 28.63 22.62
N GLU A 479 53.33 27.61 23.03
CA GLU A 479 53.84 26.46 23.79
C GLU A 479 54.86 25.62 23.00
N LEU A 480 54.72 25.54 21.68
CA LEU A 480 55.67 24.83 20.82
C LEU A 480 56.93 25.65 20.50
N HIS A 481 56.85 26.99 20.54
CA HIS A 481 57.99 27.89 20.29
C HIS A 481 58.79 28.18 21.57
N GLY A 482 58.13 28.24 22.74
CA GLY A 482 58.78 28.46 24.03
C GLY A 482 59.43 27.22 24.66
N ALA A 483 59.29 26.04 24.03
CA ALA A 483 59.89 24.77 24.46
C ALA A 483 61.13 24.36 23.63
N ALA A 484 61.64 25.26 22.80
CA ALA A 484 62.93 25.16 22.11
C ALA A 484 63.95 26.02 22.87
#